data_AF-A0A1Z4JR24-F1
#
_entry.id   AF-A0A1Z4JR24-F1
#
_cell.length_a   1.000
_cell.length_b   1.000
_cell.length_c   1.000
_cell.angle_alpha   90.00
_cell.angle_beta   90.00
_cell.angle_gamma   90.00
#
_symmetry.space_group_name_H-M   'P 1'
#
loop_
_entity.id
_entity.type
_entity.pdbx_description
1 polymer ?
#
loop_
_entity_poly.entity_id
_entity_poly.type
_entity_poly.pdbx_seq_one_letter_code
_entity_poly.pdbx_strand_id
1 'polypeptide(L)'
;MQNQNLKSISKFFTSSAFVIAIACTGSIPLILSSPSIVHAETREQSVDSVTDWLFGNLNPGLNRRRLQHYEHGYIREWNAIRRVIDQDGLRYSKVGPNGGACGEPDWTFSNKDEALKDRLADAVFHSRYPERRGTPIRPDERAAMREWVKIRNSMSVAYC
;
A
#
# COMPACT_ATOMS: atom_id res chain seq x y z
N MET A 1 25.06 -6.66 -16.02
CA MET A 1 24.16 -5.94 -15.08
C MET A 1 22.75 -6.08 -15.59
N GLN A 2 21.99 -7.05 -15.05
CA GLN A 2 20.69 -7.44 -15.59
C GLN A 2 19.58 -6.50 -15.10
N ASN A 3 18.88 -5.97 -16.08
CA ASN A 3 17.74 -5.07 -16.01
C ASN A 3 16.54 -5.83 -15.42
N GLN A 4 16.17 -5.57 -14.17
CA GLN A 4 14.99 -6.18 -13.56
C GLN A 4 13.75 -5.35 -13.84
N ASN A 5 12.99 -5.82 -14.83
CA ASN A 5 11.53 -5.96 -14.80
C ASN A 5 10.76 -4.83 -14.07
N LEU A 6 10.45 -3.76 -14.79
CA LEU A 6 9.24 -2.98 -14.53
C LEU A 6 8.03 -3.85 -14.91
N LYS A 7 7.64 -4.78 -14.03
CA LYS A 7 6.33 -5.43 -14.15
C LYS A 7 5.27 -4.36 -13.89
N SER A 8 4.41 -4.21 -14.88
CA SER A 8 3.17 -3.44 -14.82
C SER A 8 2.36 -3.82 -13.58
N ILE A 9 2.24 -2.89 -12.64
CA ILE A 9 1.42 -2.97 -11.42
C ILE A 9 0.56 -1.68 -11.45
N SER A 10 -0.76 -1.66 -11.30
CA SER A 10 -1.80 -2.64 -11.00
C SER A 10 -3.07 -2.15 -11.74
N LYS A 11 -3.87 -3.09 -12.27
CA LYS A 11 -5.16 -2.83 -12.90
C LYS A 11 -6.24 -2.96 -11.83
N PHE A 12 -6.83 -1.86 -11.37
CA PHE A 12 -8.16 -1.88 -10.75
C PHE A 12 -8.90 -0.57 -11.05
N PHE A 13 -9.75 -0.64 -12.08
CA PHE A 13 -11.06 0.01 -12.23
C PHE A 13 -11.58 -0.39 -13.62
N THR A 14 -11.97 -1.64 -13.80
CA THR A 14 -12.85 -2.01 -14.92
C THR A 14 -14.25 -1.55 -14.56
N SER A 15 -14.58 -0.31 -14.94
CA SER A 15 -15.97 0.12 -14.98
C SER A 15 -16.56 -0.28 -16.32
N SER A 16 -17.56 -1.14 -16.22
CA SER A 16 -18.36 -1.74 -17.27
C SER A 16 -19.01 -0.71 -18.20
N ALA A 17 -18.99 -1.00 -19.51
CA ALA A 17 -20.09 -0.69 -20.43
C ALA A 17 -19.91 -1.53 -21.71
N PHE A 18 -20.38 -2.79 -21.68
CA PHE A 18 -20.62 -3.54 -22.92
C PHE A 18 -22.13 -3.71 -23.05
N VAL A 19 -22.73 -2.90 -23.93
CA VAL A 19 -24.13 -3.03 -24.32
C VAL A 19 -24.20 -4.16 -25.35
N ILE A 20 -24.84 -5.28 -25.00
CA ILE A 20 -25.24 -6.30 -25.98
C ILE A 20 -26.76 -6.38 -25.95
N ALA A 21 -27.37 -5.97 -27.06
CA ALA A 21 -28.78 -6.20 -27.34
C ALA A 21 -29.04 -7.70 -27.51
N ILE A 22 -30.00 -8.23 -26.78
CA ILE A 22 -30.42 -9.64 -26.85
C ILE A 22 -31.69 -9.72 -27.70
N ALA A 23 -31.63 -10.48 -28.80
CA ALA A 23 -32.80 -10.99 -29.50
C ALA A 23 -33.04 -12.46 -29.09
N CYS A 24 -34.31 -12.79 -28.87
CA CYS A 24 -34.86 -13.98 -28.24
C CYS A 24 -34.45 -15.32 -28.91
N THR A 25 -34.25 -16.37 -28.11
CA THR A 25 -35.10 -17.59 -28.08
C THR A 25 -34.46 -18.70 -27.22
N GLY A 26 -35.28 -19.29 -26.33
CA GLY A 26 -35.19 -20.70 -25.94
C GLY A 26 -34.13 -21.12 -24.90
N SER A 27 -34.62 -21.79 -23.85
CA SER A 27 -33.90 -22.52 -22.79
C SER A 27 -33.50 -21.66 -21.57
N ILE A 28 -34.15 -21.90 -20.42
CA ILE A 28 -33.75 -21.35 -19.12
C ILE A 28 -32.52 -22.15 -18.65
N PRO A 29 -31.30 -21.59 -18.63
CA PRO A 29 -30.20 -22.22 -17.92
C PRO A 29 -30.44 -22.00 -16.43
N LEU A 30 -30.40 -23.06 -15.63
CA LEU A 30 -30.19 -22.94 -14.19
C LEU A 30 -28.87 -22.21 -13.98
N ILE A 31 -28.94 -20.90 -13.68
CA ILE A 31 -27.78 -20.10 -13.29
C ILE A 31 -27.39 -20.58 -11.91
N LEU A 32 -26.51 -21.59 -11.86
CA LEU A 32 -25.67 -21.86 -10.70
C LEU A 32 -24.84 -20.59 -10.49
N SER A 33 -25.32 -19.71 -9.61
CA SER A 33 -24.54 -18.61 -9.09
C SER A 33 -23.40 -19.23 -8.30
N SER A 34 -22.24 -19.40 -8.95
CA SER A 34 -21.01 -19.76 -8.26
C SER A 34 -20.84 -18.76 -7.12
N PRO A 35 -20.72 -19.20 -5.85
CA PRO A 35 -20.38 -18.28 -4.79
C PRO A 35 -19.11 -17.55 -5.20
N SER A 36 -19.16 -16.23 -5.23
CA SER A 36 -17.96 -15.43 -5.43
C SER A 36 -17.04 -15.76 -4.27
N ILE A 37 -16.06 -16.64 -4.50
CA ILE A 37 -14.96 -16.84 -3.57
C ILE A 37 -14.29 -15.48 -3.52
N VAL A 38 -14.56 -14.72 -2.46
CA VAL A 38 -13.75 -13.56 -2.08
C VAL A 38 -12.35 -14.13 -1.92
N HIS A 39 -11.52 -13.97 -2.95
CA HIS A 39 -10.14 -14.42 -2.89
C HIS A 39 -9.48 -13.61 -1.78
N ALA A 40 -9.01 -14.30 -0.75
CA ALA A 40 -8.21 -13.67 0.30
C ALA A 40 -7.04 -12.94 -0.38
N GLU A 41 -6.85 -11.68 -0.01
CA GLU A 41 -5.75 -10.88 -0.54
C GLU A 41 -4.42 -11.59 -0.23
N THR A 42 -3.56 -11.71 -1.23
CA THR A 42 -2.22 -12.27 -1.01
C THR A 42 -1.38 -11.30 -0.18
N ARG A 43 -0.40 -11.81 0.56
CA ARG A 43 0.54 -10.96 1.33
C ARG A 43 1.12 -9.83 0.48
N GLU A 44 1.53 -10.13 -0.75
CA GLU A 44 2.12 -9.17 -1.69
C GLU A 44 1.15 -8.03 -2.03
N GLN A 45 -0.12 -8.35 -2.30
CA GLN A 45 -1.15 -7.35 -2.55
C GLN A 45 -1.37 -6.47 -1.31
N SER A 46 -1.39 -7.08 -0.11
CA SER A 46 -1.50 -6.30 1.13
C SER A 46 -0.26 -5.42 1.38
N VAL A 47 0.95 -5.86 1.01
CA VAL A 47 2.17 -5.03 1.05
C VAL A 47 2.01 -3.81 0.16
N ASP A 48 1.58 -3.98 -1.09
CA ASP A 48 1.40 -2.87 -2.03
C ASP A 48 0.26 -1.94 -1.57
N SER A 49 -0.86 -2.48 -1.11
CA SER A 49 -2.02 -1.73 -0.61
C SER A 49 -1.67 -0.86 0.60
N VAL A 50 -0.98 -1.43 1.60
CA VAL A 50 -0.50 -0.68 2.77
C VAL A 50 0.55 0.35 2.36
N THR A 51 1.44 0.02 1.42
CA THR A 51 2.44 0.96 0.90
C THR A 51 1.77 2.17 0.24
N ASP A 52 0.79 1.95 -0.62
CA ASP A 52 0.01 3.02 -1.27
C ASP A 52 -0.71 3.90 -0.26
N TRP A 53 -1.27 3.30 0.80
CA TRP A 53 -1.94 4.04 1.85
C TRP A 53 -0.98 4.97 2.61
N LEU A 54 0.14 4.43 3.10
CA LEU A 54 1.15 5.18 3.84
C LEU A 54 1.78 6.27 2.97
N PHE A 55 2.12 5.95 1.72
CA PHE A 55 2.66 6.89 0.76
C PHE A 55 1.65 8.02 0.44
N GLY A 56 0.37 7.69 0.28
CA GLY A 56 -0.70 8.65 0.04
C GLY A 56 -0.90 9.62 1.21
N ASN A 57 -0.78 9.15 2.45
CA ASN A 57 -0.84 10.01 3.64
C ASN A 57 0.35 10.97 3.73
N LEU A 58 1.54 10.49 3.36
CA LEU A 58 2.75 11.30 3.34
C LEU A 58 2.69 12.40 2.26
N ASN A 59 2.05 12.10 1.13
CA ASN A 59 2.02 12.95 -0.06
C ASN A 59 0.58 13.30 -0.49
N PRO A 60 -0.20 14.03 0.34
CA PRO A 60 -1.61 14.31 0.05
C PRO A 60 -1.82 15.12 -1.23
N GLY A 61 -0.86 15.98 -1.60
CA GLY A 61 -0.92 16.79 -2.83
C GLY A 61 -0.89 15.97 -4.14
N LEU A 62 -0.52 14.69 -4.08
CA LEU A 62 -0.63 13.77 -5.21
C LEU A 62 -2.05 13.24 -5.40
N ASN A 63 -2.97 13.48 -4.45
CA ASN A 63 -4.35 13.00 -4.48
C ASN A 63 -4.45 11.49 -4.78
N ARG A 64 -3.49 10.70 -4.26
CA ARG A 64 -3.38 9.25 -4.49
C ARG A 64 -3.36 8.85 -5.97
N ARG A 65 -2.97 9.76 -6.87
CA ARG A 65 -2.80 9.42 -8.29
C ARG A 65 -1.63 8.47 -8.48
N ARG A 66 -1.65 7.75 -9.60
CA ARG A 66 -0.51 6.93 -10.02
C ARG A 66 0.73 7.79 -10.23
N LEU A 67 1.87 7.30 -9.75
CA LEU A 67 3.18 7.89 -10.03
C LEU A 67 3.55 7.72 -11.50
N GLN A 68 4.08 8.78 -12.09
CA GLN A 68 4.63 8.78 -13.43
C GLN A 68 6.08 8.29 -13.39
N HIS A 69 6.55 7.67 -14.46
CA HIS A 69 7.86 7.03 -14.52
C HIS A 69 9.05 7.99 -14.25
N TYR A 70 8.89 9.28 -14.53
CA TYR A 70 9.90 10.31 -14.31
C TYR A 70 9.89 10.89 -12.89
N GLU A 71 8.94 10.50 -12.04
CA GLU A 71 8.81 10.98 -10.66
C GLU A 71 9.75 10.22 -9.72
N HIS A 72 11.04 10.22 -10.04
CA HIS A 72 12.04 9.38 -9.40
C HIS A 72 12.15 9.62 -7.89
N GLY A 73 11.90 10.84 -7.40
CA GLY A 73 11.86 11.13 -5.96
C GLY A 73 10.76 10.34 -5.25
N TYR A 74 9.52 10.47 -5.72
CA TYR A 74 8.37 9.74 -5.18
C TYR A 74 8.48 8.22 -5.34
N ILE A 75 9.01 7.76 -6.48
CA ILE A 75 9.27 6.33 -6.69
C ILE A 75 10.27 5.79 -5.67
N ARG A 76 11.31 6.56 -5.31
CA ARG A 76 12.27 6.14 -4.26
C ARG A 76 11.62 6.07 -2.89
N GLU A 77 10.79 7.06 -2.53
CA GLU A 77 10.06 7.07 -1.25
C GLU A 77 9.10 5.88 -1.14
N TRP A 78 8.30 5.64 -2.17
CA TRP A 78 7.38 4.51 -2.23
C TRP A 78 8.11 3.17 -2.06
N ASN A 79 9.24 2.99 -2.77
CA ASN A 79 10.07 1.79 -2.64
C ASN A 79 10.79 1.68 -1.28
N ALA A 80 11.00 2.78 -0.58
CA ALA A 80 11.55 2.75 0.78
C ALA A 80 10.49 2.24 1.77
N ILE A 81 9.26 2.74 1.68
CA ILE A 81 8.12 2.26 2.47
C ILE A 81 7.88 0.77 2.18
N ARG A 82 7.75 0.40 0.91
CA ARG A 82 7.46 -0.99 0.51
C ARG A 82 8.45 -1.99 1.09
N ARG A 83 9.76 -1.66 1.09
CA ARG A 83 10.80 -2.55 1.64
C ARG A 83 10.63 -2.80 3.12
N VAL A 84 10.25 -1.80 3.91
CA VAL A 84 10.02 -1.98 5.35
C VAL A 84 8.77 -2.83 5.59
N ILE A 85 7.69 -2.56 4.84
CA ILE A 85 6.44 -3.32 4.95
C ILE A 85 6.62 -4.78 4.55
N ASP A 86 7.35 -5.03 3.45
CA ASP A 86 7.63 -6.37 2.93
C ASP A 86 8.57 -7.18 3.84
N GLN A 87 9.37 -6.55 4.70
CA GLN A 87 10.25 -7.27 5.62
C GLN A 87 9.50 -7.74 6.87
N ASP A 88 8.85 -6.84 7.59
CA ASP A 88 8.17 -7.17 8.86
C ASP A 88 6.94 -6.32 9.19
N GLY A 89 6.50 -5.45 8.26
CA GLY A 89 5.49 -4.46 8.59
C GLY A 89 4.06 -4.98 8.63
N LEU A 90 3.81 -6.21 8.17
CA LEU A 90 2.49 -6.84 8.19
C LEU A 90 2.44 -8.03 9.14
N ARG A 91 1.34 -8.11 9.89
CA ARG A 91 1.00 -9.22 10.77
C ARG A 91 -0.14 -10.02 10.15
N TYR A 92 0.04 -11.33 10.07
CA TYR A 92 -1.06 -12.21 9.69
C TYR A 92 -2.03 -12.37 10.86
N SER A 93 -3.31 -12.13 10.62
CA SER A 93 -4.40 -12.41 11.56
C SER A 93 -5.58 -12.90 10.74
N LYS A 94 -5.92 -14.18 10.87
CA LYS A 94 -7.10 -14.74 10.21
C LYS A 94 -8.34 -14.20 10.92
N VAL A 95 -9.02 -13.28 10.26
CA VAL A 95 -10.26 -12.71 10.78
C VAL A 95 -11.31 -13.82 10.77
N GLY A 96 -11.81 -14.17 11.96
CA GLY A 96 -12.85 -15.20 12.08
C GLY A 96 -14.13 -14.79 11.32
N PRO A 97 -15.07 -15.72 11.09
CA PRO A 97 -16.31 -15.44 10.35
C PRO A 97 -17.21 -14.35 10.96
N ASN A 98 -16.92 -13.89 12.18
CA ASN A 98 -17.60 -12.80 12.88
C ASN A 98 -16.73 -11.53 13.02
N GLY A 99 -15.57 -11.47 12.36
CA GLY A 99 -14.62 -10.39 12.57
C GLY A 99 -15.00 -9.15 11.76
N GLY A 100 -15.43 -8.12 12.47
CA GLY A 100 -15.62 -6.75 11.98
C GLY A 100 -16.75 -6.57 10.94
N ALA A 101 -17.50 -5.46 11.04
CA ALA A 101 -18.41 -5.05 9.97
C ALA A 101 -17.67 -4.74 8.66
N CYS A 102 -16.36 -4.55 8.75
CA CYS A 102 -15.43 -4.28 7.68
C CYS A 102 -14.40 -5.41 7.71
N GLY A 103 -14.38 -6.28 6.71
CA GLY A 103 -13.44 -7.40 6.67
C GLY A 103 -12.00 -6.89 6.70
N GLU A 104 -11.38 -6.91 7.87
CA GLU A 104 -9.96 -6.66 8.00
C GLU A 104 -9.22 -7.66 7.09
N PRO A 105 -8.23 -7.21 6.31
CA PRO A 105 -7.45 -8.12 5.50
C PRO A 105 -6.68 -9.09 6.40
N ASP A 106 -6.48 -10.31 5.93
CA ASP A 106 -5.71 -11.34 6.63
C ASP A 106 -4.29 -10.86 7.00
N TRP A 107 -3.75 -9.89 6.27
CA TRP A 107 -2.47 -9.22 6.55
C TRP A 107 -2.70 -7.77 6.94
N THR A 108 -2.37 -7.41 8.17
CA THR A 108 -2.64 -6.08 8.74
C THR A 108 -1.37 -5.35 9.17
N PHE A 109 -1.39 -4.03 9.01
CA PHE A 109 -0.43 -3.08 9.54
C PHE A 109 -0.89 -2.64 10.93
N SER A 110 -0.01 -2.72 11.93
CA SER A 110 -0.34 -2.30 13.30
C SER A 110 -0.01 -0.82 13.51
N ASN A 111 -1.03 0.04 13.62
CA ASN A 111 -0.84 1.46 13.98
C ASN A 111 -0.23 1.69 15.36
N LYS A 112 -0.27 0.67 16.23
CA LYS A 112 0.30 0.71 17.58
C LYS A 112 1.78 0.34 17.61
N ASP A 113 2.34 -0.12 16.48
CA ASP A 113 3.75 -0.50 16.38
C ASP A 113 4.61 0.76 16.15
N GLU A 114 4.94 1.45 17.24
CA GLU A 114 5.73 2.69 17.19
C GLU A 114 7.14 2.45 16.63
N ALA A 115 7.73 1.27 16.87
CA ALA A 115 9.03 0.90 16.32
C ALA A 115 8.98 0.73 14.79
N LEU A 116 7.91 0.15 14.25
CA LEU A 116 7.69 0.09 12.81
C LEU A 116 7.51 1.49 12.20
N LYS A 117 6.79 2.39 12.87
CA LYS A 117 6.63 3.78 12.42
C LYS A 117 7.96 4.53 12.40
N ASP A 118 8.84 4.28 13.37
CA ASP A 118 10.19 4.83 13.40
C ASP A 118 11.03 4.29 12.22
N ARG A 119 11.01 2.98 11.97
CA ARG A 119 11.69 2.36 10.82
C ARG A 119 11.20 2.91 9.48
N LEU A 120 9.89 3.12 9.34
CA LEU A 120 9.29 3.74 8.15
C LEU A 120 9.76 5.20 7.98
N ALA A 121 9.78 5.97 9.07
CA ALA A 121 10.26 7.33 9.05
C ALA A 121 11.73 7.43 8.65
N ASP A 122 12.59 6.58 9.21
CA ASP A 122 14.00 6.46 8.84
C ASP A 122 14.18 6.10 7.37
N ALA A 123 13.46 5.09 6.88
CA ALA A 123 13.55 4.63 5.50
C ALA A 123 13.20 5.73 4.50
N VAL A 124 12.10 6.46 4.75
CA VAL A 124 11.68 7.59 3.91
C VAL A 124 12.67 8.74 4.02
N PHE A 125 13.06 9.14 5.23
CA PHE A 125 14.00 10.24 5.46
C PHE A 125 15.32 10.00 4.71
N HIS A 126 15.93 8.82 4.85
CA HIS A 126 17.17 8.48 4.14
C HIS A 126 16.99 8.23 2.64
N SER A 127 15.75 8.04 2.15
CA SER A 127 15.47 8.01 0.71
C SER A 127 15.47 9.41 0.08
N ARG A 128 15.13 10.44 0.86
CA ARG A 128 15.19 11.86 0.49
C ARG A 128 16.59 12.43 0.61
N TYR A 129 17.33 12.00 1.62
CA TYR A 129 18.68 12.44 1.95
C TYR A 129 19.68 11.28 1.85
N PRO A 130 19.98 10.79 0.63
CA PRO A 130 20.85 9.64 0.42
C PRO A 130 22.28 9.85 0.96
N GLU A 131 22.76 11.09 1.01
CA GLU A 131 24.05 11.49 1.60
C GLU A 131 24.11 11.26 3.11
N ARG A 132 22.95 11.13 3.77
CA ARG A 132 22.83 10.87 5.21
C ARG A 132 22.59 9.40 5.53
N ARG A 133 22.60 8.50 4.55
CA ARG A 133 22.24 7.08 4.74
C ARG A 133 23.12 6.44 5.83
N GLY A 134 22.46 5.84 6.83
CA GLY A 134 23.13 5.17 7.95
C GLY A 134 23.62 6.10 9.06
N THR A 135 23.43 7.41 8.91
CA THR A 135 23.77 8.39 9.93
C THR A 135 22.53 8.74 10.76
N PRO A 136 22.53 8.50 12.08
CA PRO A 136 21.41 8.90 12.93
C PRO A 136 21.17 10.41 12.88
N ILE A 137 19.90 10.81 12.91
CA ILE A 137 19.50 12.23 13.06
C ILE A 137 19.83 12.67 14.49
N ARG A 138 20.70 13.66 14.63
CA ARG A 138 21.09 14.15 15.96
C ARG A 138 20.00 15.07 16.54
N PRO A 139 19.79 15.10 17.87
CA PRO A 139 18.74 15.92 18.48
C PRO A 139 18.86 17.43 18.22
N ASP A 140 20.08 17.93 17.98
CA ASP A 140 20.37 19.33 17.65
C ASP A 140 20.05 19.69 16.19
N GLU A 141 19.84 18.71 15.31
CA GLU A 141 19.45 18.90 13.91
C GLU A 141 17.96 19.19 13.76
N ARG A 142 17.52 20.35 14.29
CA ARG A 142 16.10 20.73 14.40
C ARG A 142 15.31 20.67 13.09
N ALA A 143 15.95 20.90 11.94
CA ALA A 143 15.27 20.80 10.64
C ALA A 143 14.99 19.34 10.26
N ALA A 144 16.02 18.49 10.32
CA ALA A 144 15.93 17.06 10.05
C ALA A 144 14.95 16.37 11.01
N MET A 145 15.02 16.70 12.30
CA MET A 145 14.13 16.15 13.32
C MET A 145 12.66 16.52 13.06
N ARG A 146 12.37 17.78 12.69
CA ARG A 146 11.00 18.20 12.34
C ARG A 146 10.45 17.46 11.14
N GLU A 147 11.27 17.25 10.12
CA GLU A 147 10.86 16.48 8.95
C GLU A 147 10.61 15.01 9.29
N TRP A 148 11.53 14.39 10.03
CA TRP A 148 11.39 13.01 10.47
C TRP A 148 10.11 12.79 11.27
N VAL A 149 9.81 13.69 12.23
CA VAL A 149 8.55 13.64 13.00
C VAL A 149 7.33 13.78 12.08
N LYS A 150 7.38 14.66 11.07
CA LYS A 150 6.28 14.81 10.10
C LYS A 150 6.05 13.51 9.32
N ILE A 151 7.13 12.87 8.85
CA ILE A 151 7.05 11.58 8.14
C ILE A 151 6.46 10.52 9.07
N ARG A 152 7.00 10.38 10.29
CA ARG A 152 6.53 9.41 11.28
C ARG A 152 5.04 9.56 11.58
N ASN A 153 4.56 10.79 11.73
CA ASN A 153 3.17 11.07 12.04
C ASN A 153 2.20 10.77 10.89
N SER A 154 2.68 10.63 9.65
CA SER A 154 1.86 10.17 8.53
C SER A 154 1.80 8.64 8.39
N MET A 155 2.59 7.91 9.20
CA MET A 155 2.66 6.44 9.16
C MET A 155 1.53 5.80 9.98
N SER A 156 0.33 5.82 9.41
CA SER A 156 -0.86 5.16 9.96
C SER A 156 -1.80 4.73 8.85
N VAL A 157 -2.41 3.55 8.98
CA VAL A 157 -3.46 3.06 8.09
C VAL A 157 -4.81 3.23 8.77
N ALA A 158 -5.82 3.71 8.06
CA ALA A 158 -7.18 3.64 8.59
C ALA A 158 -7.82 2.35 8.10
N TYR A 159 -8.13 1.46 9.03
CA TYR A 159 -9.06 0.37 8.77
C TYR A 159 -10.47 0.89 8.95
N CYS A 160 -11.39 0.35 8.16
CA CYS A 160 -12.80 0.64 8.26
C CYS A 160 -13.41 0.07 9.55
#